data_AF-A0A7D9K528-F1
#
_entry.id   AF-A0A7D9K528-F1
#
_cell.length_a   1.000
_cell.length_b   1.000
_cell.length_c   1.000
_cell.angle_alpha   90.00
_cell.angle_beta   90.00
_cell.angle_gamma   90.00
#
_symmetry.space_group_name_H-M   'P 1'
#
loop_
_entity.id
_entity.type
_entity.pdbx_description
1 polymer ?
#
loop_
_entity_poly.entity_id
_entity_poly.type
_entity_poly.pdbx_seq_one_letter_code
_entity_poly.pdbx_strand_id
1 'polypeptide(L)'
;MAAQNIQPMPAFEPRSDPTSTSARWTRWLERFNTYLLAADIKDDARKRALLLYQAGPEVHKIFKTLEEGETKDFKSAVKALTEYFEPEKNVIYRTYVFRQAMQGKEESIDEFHTCLRGLAKYCEFTNIDFEIKMQIVTNGTSSRLRKKALQDPKYSLANMLIDGRKYKTSSAQAVGIEEQFKTRENINATNAMAMTTPTEKKCYYCGFKYPHDNQPCPAKSVEHEENLSQVRETLRNYKRKVLPPQTKGANHDGMRINNENNKQRLLEYHKANQILKARKKRIMFTQYRKKRRRKHTRP
;
A
#
# COMPACT_ATOMS: atom_id res chain seq x y z
N MET A 1 -34.90 29.01 -35.21
CA MET A 1 -35.75 27.96 -34.61
C MET A 1 -35.52 28.01 -33.11
N ALA A 2 -36.55 28.33 -32.31
CA ALA A 2 -36.42 28.45 -30.86
C ALA A 2 -36.36 27.05 -30.22
N ALA A 3 -35.44 26.86 -29.27
CA ALA A 3 -35.26 25.61 -28.54
C ALA A 3 -36.52 25.28 -27.70
N GLN A 4 -37.39 24.43 -28.22
CA GLN A 4 -38.70 24.11 -27.64
C GLN A 4 -38.66 23.10 -26.45
N ASN A 5 -37.51 22.83 -25.84
CA ASN A 5 -37.44 21.81 -24.78
C ASN A 5 -36.32 22.05 -23.74
N ILE A 6 -36.15 23.29 -23.29
CA ILE A 6 -35.28 23.57 -22.15
C ILE A 6 -36.07 23.33 -20.86
N GLN A 7 -35.65 22.34 -20.07
CA GLN A 7 -36.27 22.03 -18.78
C GLN A 7 -36.22 23.26 -17.85
N PRO A 8 -37.34 23.60 -17.16
CA PRO A 8 -37.37 24.72 -16.24
C PRO A 8 -36.36 24.49 -15.10
N MET A 9 -35.61 25.53 -14.77
CA MET A 9 -34.65 25.49 -13.67
C MET A 9 -35.39 25.35 -12.32
N PRO A 10 -34.87 24.57 -11.36
CA PRO A 10 -35.41 24.60 -10.00
C PRO A 10 -35.40 26.03 -9.44
N ALA A 11 -36.48 26.39 -8.74
CA ALA A 11 -36.61 27.69 -8.09
C ALA A 11 -35.47 27.91 -7.08
N PHE A 12 -35.11 29.17 -6.86
CA PHE A 12 -34.15 29.51 -5.81
C PHE A 12 -34.87 29.50 -4.46
N GLU A 13 -34.24 28.88 -3.46
CA GLU A 13 -34.77 28.78 -2.11
C GLU A 13 -33.86 29.55 -1.15
N PRO A 14 -34.12 30.84 -0.90
CA PRO A 14 -33.26 31.68 -0.08
C PRO A 14 -33.02 31.17 1.34
N ARG A 15 -33.99 30.42 1.90
CA ARG A 15 -34.01 30.05 3.32
C ARG A 15 -33.49 28.65 3.61
N SER A 16 -33.18 27.82 2.62
CA SER A 16 -32.81 26.42 2.89
C SER A 16 -31.41 26.25 3.49
N ASP A 17 -30.50 27.22 3.32
CA ASP A 17 -29.22 27.24 4.03
C ASP A 17 -28.70 28.69 4.12
N PRO A 18 -28.90 29.37 5.26
CA PRO A 18 -28.46 30.75 5.48
C PRO A 18 -26.95 30.96 5.28
N THR A 19 -26.13 29.94 5.52
CA THR A 19 -24.66 30.06 5.50
C THR A 19 -24.08 30.07 4.08
N SER A 20 -24.84 29.59 3.10
CA SER A 20 -24.43 29.47 1.70
C SER A 20 -25.34 30.22 0.71
N THR A 21 -26.32 30.99 1.19
CA THR A 21 -27.29 31.75 0.38
C THR A 21 -26.64 32.51 -0.78
N SER A 22 -25.60 33.30 -0.50
CA SER A 22 -24.84 34.05 -1.52
C SER A 22 -24.23 33.15 -2.60
N ALA A 23 -23.50 32.10 -2.21
CA ALA A 23 -22.86 31.19 -3.16
C ALA A 23 -23.89 30.42 -4.00
N ARG A 24 -25.01 30.02 -3.38
CA ARG A 24 -26.12 29.35 -4.06
C ARG A 24 -26.80 30.31 -5.04
N TRP A 25 -26.98 31.58 -4.67
CA TRP A 25 -27.53 32.61 -5.53
C TRP A 25 -26.64 32.85 -6.75
N THR A 26 -25.32 33.00 -6.56
CA THR A 26 -24.37 33.15 -7.66
C THR A 26 -24.44 31.97 -8.64
N ARG A 27 -24.41 30.73 -8.12
CA ARG A 27 -24.51 29.53 -8.96
C ARG A 27 -25.85 29.44 -9.69
N TRP A 28 -26.94 29.84 -9.05
CA TRP A 28 -28.26 29.87 -9.66
C TRP A 28 -28.32 30.90 -10.79
N LEU A 29 -27.81 32.12 -10.57
CA LEU A 29 -27.70 33.16 -11.59
C LEU A 29 -26.81 32.76 -12.78
N GLU A 30 -25.67 32.10 -12.54
CA GLU A 30 -24.81 31.59 -13.61
C GLU A 30 -25.59 30.63 -14.52
N ARG A 31 -26.29 29.66 -13.92
CA ARG A 31 -27.15 28.74 -14.68
C ARG A 31 -28.26 29.51 -15.41
N PHE A 32 -28.82 30.56 -14.80
CA PHE A 32 -29.93 31.32 -15.38
C PHE A 32 -29.46 32.08 -16.62
N ASN A 33 -28.26 32.65 -16.58
CA ASN A 33 -27.62 33.26 -17.75
C ASN A 33 -27.36 32.22 -18.85
N THR A 34 -26.91 31.01 -18.51
CA THR A 34 -26.80 29.91 -19.50
C THR A 34 -28.15 29.56 -20.11
N TYR A 35 -29.23 29.52 -19.31
CA TYR A 35 -30.59 29.31 -19.79
C TYR A 35 -31.03 30.39 -20.79
N LEU A 36 -30.82 31.67 -20.46
CA LEU A 36 -31.16 32.79 -21.35
C LEU A 36 -30.42 32.70 -22.68
N LEU A 37 -29.13 32.34 -22.65
CA LEU A 37 -28.31 32.15 -23.85
C LEU A 37 -28.81 30.97 -24.69
N ALA A 38 -29.09 29.81 -24.07
CA ALA A 38 -29.59 28.63 -24.76
C ALA A 38 -30.98 28.85 -25.39
N ALA A 39 -31.81 29.68 -24.76
CA ALA A 39 -33.15 30.04 -25.23
C ALA A 39 -33.16 31.19 -26.26
N ASP A 40 -32.00 31.74 -26.63
CA ASP A 40 -31.83 32.94 -27.48
C ASP A 40 -32.65 34.16 -27.02
N ILE A 41 -32.77 34.35 -25.71
CA ILE A 41 -33.56 35.45 -25.13
C ILE A 41 -32.68 36.69 -24.99
N LYS A 42 -32.97 37.70 -25.81
CA LYS A 42 -32.17 38.93 -25.90
C LYS A 42 -32.83 40.14 -25.22
N ASP A 43 -34.16 40.22 -25.32
CA ASP A 43 -34.97 41.32 -24.79
C ASP A 43 -34.86 41.44 -23.26
N ASP A 44 -34.58 42.66 -22.78
CA ASP A 44 -34.25 42.92 -21.39
C ASP A 44 -35.47 42.80 -20.47
N ALA A 45 -36.64 43.27 -20.93
CA ALA A 45 -37.90 43.15 -20.20
C ALA A 45 -38.28 41.67 -20.02
N ARG A 46 -38.10 40.85 -21.07
CA ARG A 46 -38.31 39.40 -21.02
C ARG A 46 -37.33 38.70 -20.10
N LYS A 47 -36.05 39.07 -20.10
CA LYS A 47 -35.05 38.53 -19.16
C LYS A 47 -35.44 38.82 -17.71
N ARG A 48 -35.84 40.05 -17.41
CA ARG A 48 -36.32 40.44 -16.09
C ARG A 48 -37.55 39.67 -15.66
N ALA A 49 -38.56 39.57 -16.54
CA ALA A 49 -39.77 38.81 -16.25
C ALA A 49 -39.45 37.33 -15.95
N LEU A 50 -38.56 36.73 -16.74
CA LEU A 50 -38.11 35.35 -16.52
C LEU A 50 -37.28 35.19 -15.25
N LEU A 51 -36.46 36.17 -14.88
CA LEU A 51 -35.70 36.15 -13.63
C LEU A 51 -36.66 36.02 -12.44
N LEU A 52 -37.66 36.91 -12.36
CA LEU A 52 -38.61 36.95 -11.25
C LEU A 52 -39.57 35.75 -11.25
N TYR A 53 -39.90 35.20 -12.43
CA TYR A 53 -40.71 33.99 -12.54
C TYR A 53 -39.92 32.73 -12.14
N GLN A 54 -38.73 32.55 -12.70
CA GLN A 54 -37.94 31.33 -12.51
C GLN A 54 -37.27 31.26 -11.14
N ALA A 55 -36.88 32.41 -10.57
CA ALA A 55 -36.31 32.46 -9.22
C ALA A 55 -37.30 32.02 -8.14
N GLY A 56 -38.60 32.11 -8.43
CA GLY A 56 -39.67 31.63 -7.57
C GLY A 56 -40.33 32.73 -6.72
N PRO A 57 -41.46 32.40 -6.07
CA PRO A 57 -42.33 33.37 -5.40
C PRO A 57 -41.63 34.09 -4.24
N GLU A 58 -40.76 33.41 -3.48
CA GLU A 58 -40.03 34.01 -2.36
C GLU A 58 -39.05 35.09 -2.85
N VAL A 59 -38.32 34.83 -3.93
CA VAL A 59 -37.39 35.82 -4.51
C VAL A 59 -38.15 37.00 -5.11
N HIS A 60 -39.28 36.75 -5.78
CA HIS A 60 -40.13 37.84 -6.28
C HIS A 60 -40.67 38.69 -5.12
N LYS A 61 -41.09 38.08 -4.02
CA LYS A 61 -41.52 38.80 -2.82
C LYS A 61 -40.40 39.67 -2.25
N ILE A 62 -39.19 39.13 -2.13
CA ILE A 62 -37.99 39.87 -1.71
C ILE A 62 -37.75 41.06 -2.64
N PHE A 63 -37.76 40.83 -3.96
CA PHE A 63 -37.52 41.88 -4.95
C PHE A 63 -38.50 43.06 -4.82
N LYS A 64 -39.78 42.78 -4.56
CA LYS A 64 -40.79 43.83 -4.34
C LYS A 64 -40.58 44.64 -3.07
N THR A 65 -39.80 44.14 -2.11
CA THR A 65 -39.45 44.87 -0.88
C THR A 65 -38.20 45.73 -1.03
N LEU A 66 -37.44 45.58 -2.11
CA LEU A 66 -36.27 46.41 -2.41
C LEU A 66 -36.71 47.72 -3.08
N GLU A 67 -35.95 48.80 -2.88
CA GLU A 67 -36.22 50.10 -3.51
C GLU A 67 -36.17 50.00 -5.06
N GLU A 68 -35.40 49.06 -5.58
CA GLU A 68 -35.30 48.73 -7.01
C GLU A 68 -36.45 47.86 -7.54
N GLY A 69 -37.46 47.54 -6.73
CA GLY A 69 -38.61 46.71 -7.13
C GLY A 69 -39.38 47.24 -8.36
N GLU A 70 -39.25 48.54 -8.65
CA GLU A 70 -39.85 49.22 -9.80
C GLU A 70 -38.91 49.35 -11.02
N THR A 71 -37.64 48.96 -10.91
CA THR A 71 -36.69 49.01 -12.03
C THR A 71 -37.18 48.14 -13.18
N LYS A 72 -37.09 48.64 -14.42
CA LYS A 72 -37.53 47.92 -15.62
C LYS A 72 -36.41 47.10 -16.26
N ASP A 73 -35.16 47.39 -15.90
CA ASP A 73 -33.99 46.77 -16.50
C ASP A 73 -33.55 45.51 -15.76
N PHE A 74 -33.14 44.52 -16.52
CA PHE A 74 -32.67 43.23 -16.02
C PHE A 74 -31.41 43.38 -15.18
N LYS A 75 -30.49 44.28 -15.56
CA LYS A 75 -29.21 44.45 -14.87
C LYS A 75 -29.40 44.97 -13.44
N SER A 76 -30.24 45.97 -13.23
CA SER A 76 -30.55 46.50 -11.90
C SER A 76 -31.30 45.47 -11.06
N ALA A 77 -32.22 44.72 -11.67
CA ALA A 77 -32.91 43.63 -10.96
C ALA A 77 -31.93 42.55 -10.46
N VAL A 78 -30.99 42.14 -11.31
CA VAL A 78 -29.91 41.19 -10.92
C VAL A 78 -29.03 41.80 -9.83
N LYS A 79 -28.64 43.08 -9.95
CA LYS A 79 -27.80 43.77 -8.98
C LYS A 79 -28.47 43.81 -7.60
N ALA A 80 -29.70 44.31 -7.52
CA ALA A 80 -30.44 44.45 -6.26
C ALA A 80 -30.65 43.09 -5.56
N LEU A 81 -31.03 42.05 -6.31
CA LEU A 81 -31.15 40.70 -5.76
C LEU A 81 -29.80 40.12 -5.32
N THR A 82 -28.73 40.42 -6.06
CA THR A 82 -27.38 39.96 -5.70
C THR A 82 -26.91 40.62 -4.43
N GLU A 83 -27.07 41.93 -4.28
CA GLU A 83 -26.75 42.66 -3.05
C GLU A 83 -27.59 42.16 -1.86
N TYR A 84 -28.87 41.88 -2.05
CA TYR A 84 -29.71 41.31 -0.99
C TYR A 84 -29.24 39.91 -0.55
N PHE A 85 -28.94 39.01 -1.50
CA PHE A 85 -28.50 37.65 -1.19
C PHE A 85 -27.02 37.53 -0.86
N GLU A 86 -26.28 38.63 -1.00
CA GLU A 86 -24.91 38.80 -0.56
C GLU A 86 -24.93 39.62 0.74
N PRO A 87 -25.32 39.03 1.89
CA PRO A 87 -25.11 39.69 3.16
C PRO A 87 -23.60 39.96 3.23
N GLU A 88 -23.23 41.24 3.36
CA GLU A 88 -21.87 41.77 3.39
C GLU A 88 -20.84 40.65 3.56
N LYS A 89 -20.03 40.41 2.51
CA LYS A 89 -18.99 39.38 2.50
C LYS A 89 -18.20 39.52 3.79
N ASN A 90 -18.55 38.76 4.82
CA ASN A 90 -17.82 38.78 6.06
C ASN A 90 -16.52 38.04 5.73
N VAL A 91 -15.53 38.81 5.29
CA VAL A 91 -14.24 38.32 4.81
C VAL A 91 -13.60 37.47 5.90
N ILE A 92 -13.83 37.82 7.18
CA ILE A 92 -13.38 37.04 8.34
C ILE A 92 -14.04 35.66 8.33
N TYR A 93 -15.36 35.57 8.18
CA TYR A 93 -16.07 34.28 8.11
C TYR A 93 -15.64 33.46 6.89
N ARG A 94 -15.48 34.08 5.72
CA ARG A 94 -15.00 33.40 4.50
C ARG A 94 -13.60 32.85 4.68
N THR A 95 -12.70 33.66 5.25
CA THR A 95 -11.35 33.25 5.59
C THR A 95 -11.38 32.12 6.61
N TYR A 96 -12.22 32.20 7.64
CA TYR A 96 -12.41 31.14 8.61
C TYR A 96 -12.80 29.83 7.92
N VAL A 97 -13.82 29.82 7.06
CA VAL A 97 -14.24 28.63 6.30
C VAL A 97 -13.09 28.09 5.43
N PHE A 98 -12.34 28.96 4.75
CA PHE A 98 -11.14 28.56 4.00
C PHE A 98 -10.10 27.87 4.88
N ARG A 99 -9.82 28.40 6.07
CA ARG A 99 -8.84 27.82 7.02
C ARG A 99 -9.32 26.50 7.64
N GLN A 100 -10.62 26.31 7.77
CA GLN A 100 -11.21 25.07 8.25
C GLN A 100 -11.26 23.95 7.18
N ALA A 101 -11.02 24.28 5.90
CA ALA A 101 -11.03 23.28 4.84
C ALA A 101 -9.89 22.26 5.03
N MET A 102 -10.24 20.98 4.97
CA MET A 102 -9.32 19.84 5.12
C MET A 102 -9.47 18.88 3.95
N GLN A 103 -8.35 18.34 3.48
CA GLN A 103 -8.36 17.35 2.42
C GLN A 103 -8.97 16.04 2.93
N GLY A 104 -9.98 15.52 2.23
CA GLY A 104 -10.56 14.21 2.52
C GLY A 104 -9.56 13.06 2.35
N LYS A 105 -9.79 11.92 3.04
CA LYS A 105 -8.88 10.75 2.96
C LYS A 105 -8.71 10.22 1.53
N GLU A 106 -9.81 10.18 0.78
CA GLU A 106 -9.84 9.71 -0.61
C GLU A 106 -9.81 10.86 -1.62
N GLU A 107 -9.83 12.11 -1.16
CA GLU A 107 -9.83 13.28 -2.01
C GLU A 107 -8.43 13.48 -2.62
N SER A 108 -8.37 13.59 -3.95
CA SER A 108 -7.13 13.90 -4.63
C SER A 108 -6.68 15.34 -4.35
N ILE A 109 -5.39 15.60 -4.54
CA ILE A 109 -4.86 16.96 -4.38
C ILE A 109 -5.50 17.97 -5.33
N ASP A 110 -5.90 17.53 -6.53
CA ASP A 110 -6.52 18.39 -7.54
C ASP A 110 -7.95 18.76 -7.18
N GLU A 111 -8.72 17.81 -6.62
CA GLU A 111 -10.05 18.06 -6.06
C GLU A 111 -9.97 19.03 -4.88
N PHE A 112 -9.05 18.79 -3.94
CA PHE A 112 -8.86 19.68 -2.80
C PHE A 112 -8.42 21.08 -3.23
N HIS A 113 -7.46 21.18 -4.16
CA HIS A 113 -7.07 22.46 -4.75
C HIS A 113 -8.25 23.19 -5.39
N THR A 114 -9.13 22.48 -6.08
CA THR A 114 -10.32 23.05 -6.73
C THR A 114 -11.30 23.58 -5.68
N CYS A 115 -11.54 22.83 -4.60
CA CYS A 115 -12.33 23.26 -3.45
C CYS A 115 -11.76 24.55 -2.83
N LEU A 116 -10.46 24.56 -2.52
CA LEU A 116 -9.76 25.72 -1.96
C LEU A 116 -9.83 26.94 -2.90
N ARG A 117 -9.66 26.75 -4.21
CA ARG A 117 -9.80 27.82 -5.20
C ARG A 117 -11.20 28.43 -5.18
N GLY A 118 -12.23 27.61 -4.97
CA GLY A 118 -13.62 28.07 -4.82
C GLY A 118 -13.81 28.93 -3.57
N LEU A 119 -13.29 28.49 -2.43
CA LEU A 119 -13.40 29.21 -1.15
C LEU A 119 -12.61 30.53 -1.16
N ALA A 120 -11.41 30.54 -1.75
CA ALA A 120 -10.52 31.70 -1.79
C ALA A 120 -11.11 32.91 -2.53
N LYS A 121 -12.07 32.71 -3.46
CA LYS A 121 -12.74 33.79 -4.23
C LYS A 121 -13.35 34.88 -3.36
N TYR A 122 -13.74 34.54 -2.13
CA TYR A 122 -14.46 35.42 -1.21
C TYR A 122 -13.62 35.86 0.00
N CYS A 123 -12.32 35.52 0.02
CA CYS A 123 -11.44 35.79 1.16
C CYS A 123 -10.56 37.04 0.98
N GLU A 124 -10.65 37.73 -0.17
CA GLU A 124 -9.88 38.94 -0.48
C GLU A 124 -8.35 38.79 -0.29
N PHE A 125 -7.82 37.58 -0.48
CA PHE A 125 -6.40 37.32 -0.35
C PHE A 125 -5.60 38.06 -1.43
N THR A 126 -4.54 38.76 -1.00
CA THR A 126 -3.58 39.41 -1.91
C THR A 126 -2.90 38.41 -2.83
N ASN A 127 -2.59 37.21 -2.32
CA ASN A 127 -1.97 36.14 -3.09
C ASN A 127 -2.68 34.80 -2.83
N ILE A 128 -3.69 34.51 -3.66
CA ILE A 128 -4.50 33.30 -3.58
C ILE A 128 -3.63 32.03 -3.69
N ASP A 129 -2.63 32.01 -4.57
CA ASP A 129 -1.80 30.82 -4.78
C ASP A 129 -0.94 30.51 -3.56
N PHE A 130 -0.41 31.54 -2.89
CA PHE A 130 0.30 31.38 -1.63
C PHE A 130 -0.63 30.82 -0.55
N GLU A 131 -1.84 31.36 -0.43
CA GLU A 131 -2.78 30.93 0.60
C GLU A 131 -3.27 29.50 0.40
N ILE A 132 -3.54 29.11 -0.84
CA ILE A 132 -3.86 27.72 -1.19
C ILE A 132 -2.68 26.81 -0.89
N LYS A 133 -1.45 27.21 -1.23
CA LYS A 133 -0.23 26.44 -0.89
C LYS A 133 -0.12 26.24 0.62
N MET A 134 -0.30 27.30 1.41
CA MET A 134 -0.28 27.21 2.87
C MET A 134 -1.37 26.31 3.41
N GLN A 135 -2.57 26.37 2.84
CA GLN A 135 -3.68 25.51 3.27
C GLN A 135 -3.44 24.03 2.94
N ILE A 136 -2.82 23.71 1.80
CA ILE A 136 -2.38 22.34 1.46
C ILE A 136 -1.28 21.87 2.42
N VAL A 137 -0.34 22.74 2.79
CA VAL A 137 0.72 22.41 3.76
C VAL A 137 0.12 22.08 5.13
N THR A 138 -0.84 22.88 5.61
CA THR A 138 -1.46 22.72 6.93
C THR A 138 -2.42 21.52 6.98
N ASN A 139 -3.39 21.48 6.05
CA ASN A 139 -4.54 20.56 6.11
C ASN A 139 -4.61 19.55 4.95
N GLY A 140 -3.57 19.47 4.11
CA GLY A 140 -3.42 18.41 3.12
C GLY A 140 -2.88 17.11 3.73
N THR A 141 -3.18 15.98 3.07
CA THR A 141 -2.84 14.63 3.56
C THR A 141 -1.39 14.22 3.29
N SER A 142 -0.72 14.84 2.31
CA SER A 142 0.62 14.42 1.89
C SER A 142 1.74 15.03 2.74
N SER A 143 2.28 14.22 3.66
CA SER A 143 3.47 14.61 4.46
C SER A 143 4.69 14.91 3.59
N ARG A 144 4.82 14.28 2.41
CA ARG A 144 5.92 14.51 1.47
C ARG A 144 5.87 15.91 0.88
N LEU A 145 4.71 16.34 0.39
CA LEU A 145 4.54 17.69 -0.16
C LEU A 145 4.77 18.75 0.91
N ARG A 146 4.28 18.50 2.14
CA ARG A 146 4.54 19.35 3.30
C ARG A 146 6.03 19.51 3.57
N LYS A 147 6.79 18.40 3.66
CA LYS A 147 8.25 18.43 3.85
C LYS A 147 8.95 19.21 2.74
N LYS A 148 8.59 18.96 1.48
CA LYS A 148 9.21 19.64 0.33
C LYS A 148 8.94 21.15 0.34
N ALA A 149 7.72 21.56 0.68
CA ALA A 149 7.37 22.98 0.79
C ALA A 149 8.13 23.70 1.92
N LEU A 150 8.40 23.01 3.04
CA LEU A 150 9.19 23.55 4.14
C LEU A 150 10.70 23.61 3.82
N GLN A 151 11.18 22.71 2.95
CA GLN A 151 12.58 22.67 2.54
C GLN A 151 12.93 23.74 1.49
N ASP A 152 12.00 24.03 0.57
CA ASP A 152 12.21 25.00 -0.51
C ASP A 152 11.13 26.10 -0.47
N PRO A 153 11.47 27.31 0.05
CA PRO A 153 10.54 28.44 0.07
C PRO A 153 10.02 28.86 -1.32
N LYS A 154 10.78 28.59 -2.39
CA LYS A 154 10.41 28.90 -3.77
C LYS A 154 9.52 27.83 -4.41
N TYR A 155 9.19 26.77 -3.68
CA TYR A 155 8.30 25.73 -4.16
C TYR A 155 6.92 26.30 -4.47
N SER A 156 6.56 26.31 -5.76
CA SER A 156 5.33 26.91 -6.26
C SER A 156 4.13 25.98 -6.09
N LEU A 157 2.92 26.56 -6.05
CA LEU A 157 1.69 25.78 -6.04
C LEU A 157 1.59 24.85 -7.25
N ALA A 158 1.94 25.33 -8.45
CA ALA A 158 1.94 24.53 -9.67
C ALA A 158 2.85 23.28 -9.54
N ASN A 159 4.07 23.45 -9.03
CA ASN A 159 4.99 22.34 -8.81
C ASN A 159 4.47 21.37 -7.74
N MET A 160 3.81 21.89 -6.69
CA MET A 160 3.15 21.08 -5.67
C MET A 160 2.07 20.16 -6.25
N LEU A 161 1.22 20.68 -7.13
CA LEU A 161 0.18 19.89 -7.79
C LEU A 161 0.77 18.84 -8.72
N ILE A 162 1.80 19.20 -9.51
CA ILE A 162 2.51 18.28 -10.40
C ILE A 162 3.13 17.12 -9.59
N ASP A 163 3.80 17.42 -8.48
CA ASP A 163 4.43 16.40 -7.64
C ASP A 163 3.40 15.54 -6.91
N GLY A 164 2.26 16.11 -6.52
CA GLY A 164 1.14 15.37 -5.93
C GLY A 164 0.55 14.36 -6.91
N ARG A 165 0.33 14.76 -8.17
CA ARG A 165 -0.10 13.87 -9.25
C ARG A 165 0.93 12.76 -9.51
N LYS A 166 2.20 13.14 -9.70
CA LYS A 166 3.30 12.19 -9.92
C LYS A 166 3.39 11.16 -8.81
N TYR A 167 3.22 11.58 -7.55
CA TYR A 167 3.23 10.68 -6.41
C TYR A 167 2.11 9.64 -6.46
N LYS A 168 0.88 10.07 -6.75
CA LYS A 168 -0.28 9.16 -6.86
C LYS A 168 0.00 8.09 -7.92
N THR A 169 0.48 8.50 -9.09
CA THR A 169 0.85 7.57 -10.18
C THR A 169 2.00 6.65 -9.77
N SER A 170 3.10 7.18 -9.23
CA SER A 170 4.25 6.37 -8.83
C SER A 170 3.92 5.40 -7.71
N SER A 171 3.06 5.80 -6.77
CA SER A 171 2.63 4.94 -5.67
C SER A 171 1.76 3.79 -6.18
N ALA A 172 0.83 4.06 -7.11
CA ALA A 172 0.03 3.01 -7.74
C ALA A 172 0.91 2.03 -8.55
N GLN A 173 1.88 2.56 -9.30
CA GLN A 173 2.85 1.74 -10.04
C GLN A 173 3.71 0.89 -9.09
N ALA A 174 4.19 1.46 -7.99
CA ALA A 174 4.99 0.74 -7.00
C ALA A 174 4.18 -0.39 -6.35
N VAL A 175 2.93 -0.16 -5.96
CA VAL A 175 2.05 -1.22 -5.41
C VAL A 175 1.89 -2.38 -6.40
N GLY A 176 1.66 -2.08 -7.68
CA GLY A 176 1.57 -3.12 -8.70
C GLY A 176 2.87 -3.91 -8.89
N ILE A 177 4.03 -3.25 -8.78
CA ILE A 177 5.34 -3.92 -8.83
C ILE A 177 5.53 -4.83 -7.61
N GLU A 178 5.20 -4.36 -6.41
CA GLU A 178 5.31 -5.14 -5.17
C GLU A 178 4.39 -6.37 -5.17
N GLU A 179 3.18 -6.25 -5.74
CA GLU A 179 2.27 -7.39 -5.93
C GLU A 179 2.85 -8.44 -6.89
N GLN A 180 3.50 -8.01 -7.97
CA GLN A 180 4.20 -8.92 -8.87
C GLN A 180 5.35 -9.65 -8.18
N PHE A 181 6.12 -8.97 -7.32
CA PHE A 181 7.17 -9.61 -6.53
C PHE A 181 6.62 -10.64 -5.55
N LYS A 182 5.56 -10.32 -4.79
CA LYS A 182 4.89 -11.28 -3.91
C LYS A 182 4.33 -12.50 -4.65
N THR A 183 3.78 -12.29 -5.84
CA THR A 183 3.27 -13.38 -6.69
C THR A 183 4.42 -14.28 -7.16
N ARG A 184 5.56 -13.69 -7.57
CA ARG A 184 6.76 -14.45 -7.95
C ARG A 184 7.36 -15.22 -6.79
N GLU A 185 7.41 -14.64 -5.58
CA GLU A 185 7.86 -15.34 -4.37
C GLU A 185 6.95 -16.54 -4.05
N ASN A 186 5.62 -16.39 -4.18
CA ASN A 186 4.68 -17.50 -4.00
C ASN A 186 4.84 -18.59 -5.09
N ILE A 187 5.08 -18.23 -6.34
CA ILE A 187 5.39 -19.20 -7.42
C ILE A 187 6.71 -19.93 -7.11
N ASN A 188 7.73 -19.23 -6.61
CA ASN A 188 8.99 -19.86 -6.22
C ASN A 188 8.83 -20.76 -4.99
N ALA A 189 7.98 -20.41 -4.03
CA ALA A 189 7.68 -21.25 -2.85
C ALA A 189 6.90 -22.52 -3.24
N THR A 190 5.91 -22.40 -4.13
CA THR A 190 5.16 -23.56 -4.67
C THR A 190 6.03 -24.44 -5.56
N ASN A 191 6.91 -23.85 -6.38
CA ASN A 191 7.92 -24.60 -7.14
C ASN A 191 9.00 -25.22 -6.26
N ALA A 192 9.37 -24.62 -5.13
CA ALA A 192 10.26 -25.24 -4.14
C ALA A 192 9.58 -26.42 -3.42
N MET A 193 8.24 -26.39 -3.25
CA MET A 193 7.47 -27.55 -2.79
C MET A 193 7.31 -28.63 -3.88
N ALA A 194 7.26 -28.25 -5.17
CA ALA A 194 7.23 -29.19 -6.30
C ALA A 194 8.63 -29.76 -6.65
N MET A 195 9.69 -29.04 -6.29
CA MET A 195 11.10 -29.46 -6.35
C MET A 195 11.61 -29.87 -4.97
N THR A 196 10.80 -30.63 -4.21
CA THR A 196 11.42 -31.58 -3.31
C THR A 196 12.12 -32.61 -4.18
N THR A 197 13.42 -32.43 -4.38
CA THR A 197 14.32 -33.56 -4.61
C THR A 197 13.88 -34.70 -3.68
N PRO A 198 13.84 -35.97 -4.14
CA PRO A 198 13.48 -37.07 -3.27
C PRO A 198 14.37 -36.93 -2.05
N THR A 199 13.80 -36.59 -0.90
CA THR A 199 14.56 -36.50 0.35
C THR A 199 15.31 -37.81 0.41
N GLU A 200 16.65 -37.77 0.35
CA GLU A 200 17.45 -38.98 0.44
C GLU A 200 17.05 -39.65 1.75
N LYS A 201 16.18 -40.65 1.65
CA LYS A 201 15.61 -41.29 2.83
C LYS A 201 16.81 -41.85 3.57
N LYS A 202 17.02 -41.41 4.80
CA LYS A 202 18.11 -41.96 5.62
C LYS A 202 17.60 -43.24 6.24
N CYS A 203 18.38 -44.30 6.13
CA CYS A 203 18.11 -45.58 6.79
C CYS A 203 18.07 -45.36 8.30
N TYR A 204 16.97 -45.76 8.93
CA TYR A 204 16.73 -45.60 10.37
C TYR A 204 17.79 -46.30 11.24
N TYR A 205 18.43 -47.35 10.71
CA TYR A 205 19.41 -48.15 11.45
C TYR A 205 20.83 -47.58 11.38
N CYS A 206 21.30 -47.20 10.18
CA CYS A 206 22.69 -46.76 9.97
C CYS A 206 22.87 -45.26 9.70
N GLY A 207 21.79 -44.52 9.41
CA GLY A 207 21.84 -43.09 9.11
C GLY A 207 22.33 -42.72 7.71
N PHE A 208 22.69 -43.70 6.86
CA PHE A 208 23.09 -43.52 5.46
C PHE A 208 21.89 -43.56 4.49
N LYS A 209 22.10 -43.27 3.20
CA LYS A 209 21.09 -43.28 2.14
C LYS A 209 20.34 -44.63 2.00
N TYR A 210 19.03 -44.57 1.76
CA TYR A 210 18.09 -45.67 1.58
C TYR A 210 17.26 -45.45 0.30
N PRO A 211 16.90 -46.50 -0.47
CA PRO A 211 17.24 -47.92 -0.26
C PRO A 211 18.74 -48.19 -0.42
N HIS A 212 19.24 -49.24 0.24
CA HIS A 212 20.63 -49.67 0.04
C HIS A 212 20.73 -50.41 -1.29
N ASP A 213 21.85 -50.25 -2.00
CA ASP A 213 22.12 -50.89 -3.30
C ASP A 213 22.25 -52.42 -3.14
N ASN A 214 21.12 -53.11 -3.01
CA ASN A 214 20.96 -54.56 -2.89
C ASN A 214 21.77 -55.24 -1.77
N GLN A 215 22.24 -54.49 -0.77
CA GLN A 215 22.87 -55.04 0.43
C GLN A 215 22.03 -54.79 1.68
N PRO A 216 21.82 -55.80 2.55
CA PRO A 216 21.11 -55.61 3.80
C PRO A 216 21.88 -54.61 4.69
N CYS A 217 21.15 -53.73 5.37
CA CYS A 217 21.74 -52.70 6.23
C CYS A 217 22.64 -53.33 7.30
N PRO A 218 23.96 -53.02 7.34
CA PRO A 218 24.88 -53.59 8.32
C PRO A 218 24.50 -53.28 9.78
N ALA A 219 23.73 -52.21 10.00
CA ALA A 219 23.27 -51.80 11.32
C ALA A 219 21.95 -52.45 11.76
N LYS A 220 21.28 -53.22 10.89
CA LYS A 220 20.01 -53.90 11.19
C LYS A 220 20.21 -55.18 12.03
N SER A 221 21.39 -55.80 11.97
CA SER A 221 21.71 -57.06 12.67
C SER A 221 22.47 -56.87 14.00
N VAL A 222 22.54 -55.64 14.54
CA VAL A 222 23.30 -55.36 15.77
C VAL A 222 22.41 -55.52 17.01
N GLU A 223 22.04 -56.74 17.34
CA GLU A 223 21.42 -57.09 18.63
C GLU A 223 22.38 -57.84 19.58
N HIS A 224 23.54 -58.30 19.07
CA HIS A 224 24.51 -59.09 19.83
C HIS A 224 25.96 -58.57 19.70
N GLU A 225 26.73 -58.75 20.77
CA GLU A 225 28.11 -58.24 20.96
C GLU A 225 29.10 -58.78 19.91
N GLU A 226 28.80 -59.95 19.35
CA GLU A 226 29.56 -60.66 18.31
C GLU A 226 29.65 -59.86 17.00
N ASN A 227 28.70 -58.97 16.72
CA ASN A 227 28.66 -58.19 15.47
C ASN A 227 29.47 -56.88 15.54
N LEU A 228 30.05 -56.51 16.69
CA LEU A 228 30.87 -55.29 16.85
C LEU A 228 32.19 -55.34 16.06
N SER A 229 32.77 -56.52 15.89
CA SER A 229 33.99 -56.71 15.11
C SER A 229 33.73 -56.51 13.61
N GLN A 230 32.63 -57.03 13.10
CA GLN A 230 32.19 -56.86 11.72
C GLN A 230 31.80 -55.40 11.39
N VAL A 231 31.19 -54.70 12.36
CA VAL A 231 30.91 -53.25 12.27
C VAL A 231 32.21 -52.43 12.25
N ARG A 232 33.24 -52.82 13.01
CA ARG A 232 34.57 -52.17 12.96
C ARG A 232 35.29 -52.42 11.64
N GLU A 233 35.16 -53.61 11.06
CA GLU A 233 35.71 -53.98 9.75
C GLU A 233 35.08 -53.13 8.63
N THR A 234 33.74 -53.01 8.62
CA THR A 234 33.00 -52.19 7.64
C THR A 234 33.33 -50.71 7.75
N LEU A 235 33.52 -50.17 8.96
CA LEU A 235 34.00 -48.79 9.15
C LEU A 235 35.44 -48.58 8.68
N ARG A 236 36.33 -49.55 8.91
CA ARG A 236 37.71 -49.51 8.40
C ARG A 236 37.73 -49.52 6.87
N ASN A 237 36.90 -50.35 6.24
CA ASN A 237 36.77 -50.41 4.78
C ASN A 237 36.13 -49.14 4.20
N TYR A 238 35.16 -48.54 4.89
CA TYR A 238 34.58 -47.25 4.50
C TYR A 238 35.62 -46.12 4.62
N LYS A 239 36.40 -46.07 5.72
CA LYS A 239 37.51 -45.13 5.88
C LYS A 239 38.54 -45.23 4.74
N ARG A 240 38.89 -46.45 4.32
CA ARG A 240 39.79 -46.69 3.16
C ARG A 240 39.19 -46.25 1.82
N LYS A 241 37.87 -46.36 1.63
CA LYS A 241 37.18 -45.90 0.41
C LYS A 241 37.00 -44.38 0.34
N VAL A 242 36.87 -43.72 1.49
CA VAL A 242 36.62 -42.26 1.58
C VAL A 242 37.91 -41.44 1.64
N LEU A 243 39.02 -42.02 2.12
CA LEU A 243 40.36 -41.41 2.13
C LEU A 243 41.25 -42.18 1.13
N PRO A 244 41.51 -41.66 -0.09
CA PRO A 244 42.51 -42.26 -0.96
C PRO A 244 43.91 -42.21 -0.30
N PRO A 245 44.82 -43.14 -0.62
CA PRO A 245 46.16 -43.13 -0.06
C PRO A 245 46.85 -41.82 -0.45
N GLN A 246 47.57 -41.21 0.50
CA GLN A 246 48.38 -40.03 0.23
C GLN A 246 49.48 -40.41 -0.76
N THR A 247 49.25 -40.18 -2.05
CA THR A 247 50.31 -40.22 -3.06
C THR A 247 51.20 -39.02 -2.80
N LYS A 248 52.44 -39.28 -2.34
CA LYS A 248 53.49 -38.27 -2.32
C LYS A 248 53.74 -37.83 -3.77
N GLY A 249 53.33 -36.60 -4.11
CA GLY A 249 53.59 -35.96 -5.40
C GLY A 249 52.36 -35.87 -6.31
N ALA A 250 51.61 -34.77 -6.23
CA ALA A 250 50.75 -34.26 -7.30
C ALA A 250 50.41 -32.77 -7.05
N ASN A 251 50.34 -32.01 -8.15
CA ASN A 251 50.43 -30.54 -8.23
C ASN A 251 49.37 -29.72 -7.47
N HIS A 252 49.78 -28.50 -7.11
CA HIS A 252 49.15 -27.58 -6.15
C HIS A 252 47.74 -27.06 -6.52
N ASP A 253 47.31 -27.18 -7.79
CA ASP A 253 46.03 -26.61 -8.25
C ASP A 253 44.83 -27.59 -8.27
N GLY A 254 45.07 -28.89 -8.12
CA GLY A 254 44.00 -29.90 -7.91
C GLY A 254 43.55 -30.06 -6.44
N MET A 255 44.20 -29.34 -5.51
CA MET A 255 44.09 -29.58 -4.08
C MET A 255 42.94 -28.83 -3.39
N ARG A 256 42.38 -27.77 -3.99
CA ARG A 256 41.35 -26.93 -3.34
C ARG A 256 39.95 -27.58 -3.35
N ILE A 257 39.50 -28.11 -4.49
CA ILE A 257 38.17 -28.76 -4.63
C ILE A 257 38.12 -30.09 -3.86
N ASN A 258 39.26 -30.77 -3.74
CA ASN A 258 39.41 -31.96 -2.91
C ASN A 258 39.50 -31.64 -1.41
N ASN A 259 39.70 -30.40 -0.97
CA ASN A 259 39.85 -30.12 0.46
C ASN A 259 38.49 -29.97 1.17
N GLU A 260 37.54 -29.22 0.60
CA GLU A 260 36.24 -29.00 1.23
C GLU A 260 35.32 -30.23 1.18
N ASN A 261 35.24 -30.91 0.03
CA ASN A 261 34.45 -32.14 -0.09
C ASN A 261 35.01 -33.26 0.79
N ASN A 262 36.34 -33.39 0.90
CA ASN A 262 36.95 -34.35 1.81
C ASN A 262 36.79 -33.94 3.28
N LYS A 263 36.85 -32.64 3.62
CA LYS A 263 36.51 -32.13 4.96
C LYS A 263 35.08 -32.48 5.35
N GLN A 264 34.12 -32.30 4.45
CA GLN A 264 32.71 -32.62 4.69
C GLN A 264 32.50 -34.12 4.90
N ARG A 265 33.11 -34.96 4.05
CA ARG A 265 33.08 -36.43 4.20
C ARG A 265 33.76 -36.90 5.48
N LEU A 266 34.86 -36.26 5.89
CA LEU A 266 35.53 -36.55 7.16
C LEU A 266 34.64 -36.19 8.36
N LEU A 267 33.93 -35.06 8.29
CA LEU A 267 32.99 -34.63 9.31
C LEU A 267 31.82 -35.63 9.45
N GLU A 268 31.29 -36.13 8.33
CA GLU A 268 30.26 -37.17 8.33
C GLU A 268 30.76 -38.48 8.94
N TYR A 269 31.97 -38.91 8.61
CA TYR A 269 32.61 -40.08 9.23
C TYR A 269 32.78 -39.91 10.75
N HIS A 270 33.17 -38.73 11.22
CA HIS A 270 33.30 -38.46 12.65
C HIS A 270 31.95 -38.47 13.37
N LYS A 271 30.91 -37.90 12.77
CA LYS A 271 29.53 -37.94 13.30
C LYS A 271 29.01 -39.38 13.40
N ALA A 272 29.18 -40.18 12.35
CA ALA A 272 28.79 -41.59 12.36
C ALA A 272 29.52 -42.39 13.45
N ASN A 273 30.83 -42.15 13.63
CA ASN A 273 31.60 -42.79 14.70
C ASN A 273 31.17 -42.38 16.12
N GLN A 274 30.79 -41.12 16.33
CA GLN A 274 30.28 -40.68 17.63
C GLN A 274 28.96 -41.37 17.98
N ILE A 275 28.04 -41.50 17.01
CA ILE A 275 26.77 -42.21 17.20
C ILE A 275 27.01 -43.68 17.57
N LEU A 276 27.95 -44.34 16.89
CA LEU A 276 28.31 -45.72 17.19
C LEU A 276 28.98 -45.88 18.57
N LYS A 277 29.87 -44.96 18.96
CA LYS A 277 30.45 -44.94 20.32
C LYS A 277 29.36 -44.77 21.38
N ALA A 278 28.39 -43.89 21.16
CA ALA A 278 27.28 -43.67 22.08
C ALA A 278 26.39 -44.92 22.19
N ARG A 279 26.07 -45.58 21.07
CA ARG A 279 25.33 -46.85 21.08
C ARG A 279 26.10 -47.97 21.79
N LYS A 280 27.41 -48.13 21.54
CA LYS A 280 28.25 -49.10 22.25
C LYS A 280 28.22 -48.86 23.76
N LYS A 281 28.33 -47.59 24.19
CA LYS A 281 28.25 -47.21 25.61
C LYS A 281 26.88 -47.56 26.21
N ARG A 282 25.78 -47.35 25.48
CA ARG A 282 24.43 -47.77 25.90
C ARG A 282 24.33 -49.29 26.03
N ILE A 283 24.81 -50.06 25.06
CA ILE A 283 24.80 -51.54 25.11
C ILE A 283 25.57 -52.04 26.35
N MET A 284 26.81 -51.56 26.54
CA MET A 284 27.63 -51.88 27.72
C MET A 284 26.93 -51.52 29.03
N PHE A 285 26.30 -50.35 29.10
CA PHE A 285 25.57 -49.90 30.28
C PHE A 285 24.34 -50.76 30.57
N THR A 286 23.65 -51.20 29.52
CA THR A 286 22.46 -52.08 29.61
C THR A 286 22.86 -53.49 30.06
N GLN A 287 23.97 -54.03 29.54
CA GLN A 287 24.56 -55.29 29.99
C GLN A 287 25.06 -55.21 31.44
N TYR A 288 25.72 -54.12 31.82
CA TYR A 288 26.13 -53.85 33.21
C TYR A 288 24.93 -53.80 34.16
N ARG A 289 23.85 -53.10 33.78
CA ARG A 289 22.59 -53.09 34.53
C ARG A 289 21.98 -54.49 34.68
N LYS A 290 21.97 -55.29 33.61
CA LYS A 290 21.50 -56.69 33.65
C LYS A 290 22.38 -57.56 34.56
N LYS A 291 23.72 -57.42 34.53
CA LYS A 291 24.65 -58.12 35.44
C LYS A 291 24.47 -57.68 36.90
N ARG A 292 24.27 -56.38 37.17
CA ARG A 292 24.04 -55.84 38.52
C ARG A 292 22.69 -56.29 39.10
N ARG A 293 21.62 -56.32 38.28
CA ARG A 293 20.32 -56.90 38.69
C ARG A 293 20.47 -58.37 39.08
N ARG A 294 21.23 -59.16 38.32
CA ARG A 294 21.53 -60.57 38.64
C ARG A 294 22.39 -60.77 39.90
N LYS A 295 23.20 -59.79 40.30
CA LYS A 295 23.97 -59.82 41.57
C LYS A 295 23.12 -59.46 42.81
N HIS A 296 22.06 -58.68 42.67
CA HIS A 296 21.13 -58.34 43.77
C HIS A 296 19.93 -59.30 43.90
N THR A 297 19.86 -60.33 43.05
CA THR A 297 18.79 -61.35 43.06
C THR A 297 19.33 -62.77 43.30
N ARG A 298 20.56 -62.89 43.82
CA ARG A 298 21.04 -64.13 44.44
C ARG A 298 20.94 -63.97 45.97
N PRO A 299 20.27 -64.90 46.67
CA PRO A 299 20.21 -64.91 48.14
C PRO A 299 21.61 -65.03 48.76
#